data_AF-A0A937TNK9-F1
#
_entry.id   AF-A0A937TNK9-F1
#
_cell.length_a   1.000
_cell.length_b   1.000
_cell.length_c   1.000
_cell.angle_alpha   90.00
_cell.angle_beta   90.00
_cell.angle_gamma   90.00
#
_symmetry.space_group_name_H-M   'P 1'
#
loop_
_entity.id
_entity.type
_entity.pdbx_description
1 polymer ?
#
loop_
_entity_poly.entity_id
_entity_poly.type
_entity_poly.pdbx_seq_one_letter_code
_entity_poly.pdbx_strand_id
1 'polypeptide(L)' 'RIGYSELPYDPRQNQWDFTLAIDFWESEFVFTRLQYQYNARDITSRRDLTGAIPSDQTIIIQVVWAMGPHKHEAY' A
#
# COMPACT_ATOMS: atom_id res chain seq x y z
N ARG A 1 -7.15 5.16 0.52
CA ARG A 1 -7.14 5.22 -0.96
C ARG A 1 -8.00 4.09 -1.49
N ILE A 2 -8.81 4.38 -2.51
CA ILE A 2 -9.53 3.36 -3.31
C ILE A 2 -9.00 3.49 -4.73
N GLY A 3 -8.66 2.36 -5.35
CA GLY A 3 -8.17 2.28 -6.72
C GLY A 3 -9.00 1.32 -7.54
N TYR A 4 -9.22 1.67 -8.81
CA TYR A 4 -9.76 0.78 -9.83
C TYR A 4 -8.80 0.79 -11.01
N SER A 5 -8.55 -0.37 -11.59
CA SER A 5 -7.81 -0.50 -12.83
C SER A 5 -8.35 -1.64 -13.68
N GLU A 6 -8.33 -1.44 -14.99
CA GLU A 6 -8.58 -2.50 -15.97
C GLU A 6 -7.26 -3.18 -16.31
N LEU A 7 -7.29 -4.49 -16.54
CA LEU A 7 -6.09 -5.23 -16.90
C LEU A 7 -5.75 -5.00 -18.39
N PRO A 8 -4.46 -4.81 -18.75
CA PRO A 8 -4.06 -4.29 -20.06
C PRO A 8 -4.48 -5.13 -21.27
N TYR A 9 -4.73 -6.43 -21.06
CA TYR A 9 -4.95 -7.40 -22.14
C TYR A 9 -6.42 -7.76 -22.36
N ASP A 10 -7.28 -7.56 -21.37
CA ASP A 10 -8.70 -7.92 -21.43
C ASP A 10 -9.51 -6.95 -20.57
N PRO A 11 -10.38 -6.10 -21.17
CA PRO A 11 -11.19 -5.13 -20.44
C PRO A 11 -12.27 -5.79 -19.56
N ARG A 12 -12.48 -7.11 -19.69
CA ARG A 12 -13.34 -7.88 -18.78
C ARG A 12 -12.63 -8.28 -17.49
N GLN A 13 -11.33 -8.04 -17.42
CA GLN A 13 -10.53 -8.29 -16.23
C GLN A 13 -10.22 -6.96 -15.55
N ASN A 14 -10.47 -6.88 -14.25
CA ASN A 14 -10.26 -5.65 -13.48
C ASN A 14 -9.64 -5.92 -12.12
N GLN A 15 -9.21 -4.85 -11.47
CA GLN A 15 -8.63 -4.89 -10.14
C GLN A 15 -9.13 -3.72 -9.31
N TRP A 16 -9.55 -4.04 -8.09
CA TRP A 16 -9.91 -3.09 -7.05
C TRP A 16 -8.89 -3.12 -5.92
N ASP A 17 -8.46 -1.93 -5.52
CA ASP A 17 -7.50 -1.75 -4.44
C ASP A 17 -8.12 -0.92 -3.33
N PHE A 18 -7.97 -1.38 -2.10
CA PHE A 18 -8.32 -0.63 -0.90
C PHE A 18 -7.07 -0.47 -0.03
N THR A 19 -6.78 0.76 0.39
CA THR A 19 -5.66 1.06 1.27
C THR A 19 -6.12 1.96 2.41
N LEU A 20 -5.86 1.52 3.64
CA LEU A 20 -6.02 2.30 4.86
C LEU A 20 -4.62 2.62 5.41
N ALA A 21 -4.38 3.87 5.80
CA ALA A 21 -3.14 4.28 6.45
C ALA A 21 -3.46 5.09 7.71
N ILE A 22 -2.78 4.77 8.79
CA ILE A 22 -2.86 5.48 10.07
C ILE A 22 -1.46 6.00 10.37
N ASP A 23 -1.40 7.31 10.62
CA ASP A 23 -0.18 8.06 10.85
C ASP A 23 -0.13 8.52 12.29
N PHE A 24 0.96 8.21 12.99
CA PHE A 24 1.18 8.61 14.37
C PHE A 24 2.54 9.31 14.51
N TRP A 25 2.48 10.55 14.99
CA TRP A 25 3.64 11.34 15.38
C TRP A 25 3.76 11.26 16.89
N GLU A 26 4.88 10.71 17.38
CA GLU A 26 5.19 10.71 18.80
C GLU A 26 5.91 12.01 19.18
N SER A 27 6.83 12.45 18.33
CA SER A 27 7.57 13.71 18.43
C SER A 27 7.88 14.26 17.04
N GLU A 28 8.48 15.44 16.95
CA GLU A 28 8.93 16.00 15.65
C GLU A 28 9.98 15.13 14.94
N PHE A 29 10.64 14.25 15.70
CA PHE A 29 11.71 13.38 15.21
C PHE A 29 11.25 11.94 14.97
N VAL A 30 10.10 11.52 15.51
CA VAL A 30 9.66 10.12 15.47
C VAL A 30 8.28 10.01 14.85
N PHE A 31 8.21 9.30 13.72
CA PHE A 31 6.98 9.05 12.97
C PHE A 31 6.78 7.55 12.77
N THR A 32 5.55 7.08 13.00
CA THR A 32 5.12 5.71 12.71
C THR A 32 3.90 5.72 11.79
N ARG A 33 3.92 4.88 10.75
CA ARG A 33 2.78 4.60 9.87
C ARG A 33 2.42 3.13 9.92
N LEU A 34 1.14 2.85 10.12
CA LEU A 34 0.53 1.54 9.89
C LEU A 34 -0.32 1.62 8.62
N GLN A 35 -0.02 0.78 7.63
CA GLN A 35 -0.76 0.74 6.38
C GLN A 35 -1.26 -0.68 6.10
N TYR A 36 -2.56 -0.81 5.81
CA TYR A 36 -3.19 -2.04 5.34
C TYR A 36 -3.61 -1.87 3.88
N GLN A 37 -3.30 -2.86 3.06
CA GLN A 37 -3.68 -2.93 1.65
C GLN A 37 -4.41 -4.23 1.36
N TYR A 38 -5.53 -4.11 0.66
CA TYR A 38 -6.32 -5.21 0.14
C TYR A 38 -6.46 -5.02 -1.37
N ASN A 39 -6.14 -6.06 -2.15
CA ASN A 39 -6.30 -6.04 -3.61
C ASN A 39 -7.17 -7.23 -4.02
N ALA A 40 -8.24 -6.96 -4.76
CA ALA A 40 -9.10 -7.96 -5.34
C ALA A 40 -9.05 -7.85 -6.86
N ARG A 41 -8.81 -8.98 -7.54
CA ARG A 41 -8.77 -9.05 -8.99
C ARG A 41 -9.98 -9.83 -9.47
N ASP A 42 -10.65 -9.32 -10.50
CA ASP A 42 -11.59 -10.10 -11.29
C ASP A 42 -10.87 -10.55 -12.57
N ILE A 43 -10.58 -11.85 -12.62
CA ILE A 43 -10.00 -12.53 -13.79
C ILE A 43 -10.87 -13.71 -14.21
N THR A 44 -12.16 -13.68 -13.92
CA THR A 44 -13.10 -14.77 -14.22
C THR A 44 -13.21 -15.11 -15.71
N SER A 45 -12.82 -14.18 -16.60
CA SER A 45 -12.77 -14.41 -18.05
C SER A 45 -11.62 -15.32 -18.49
N ARG A 46 -10.62 -15.58 -17.63
CA ARG A 46 -9.49 -16.47 -17.93
C ARG A 46 -9.89 -17.94 -17.87
N ARG A 47 -9.74 -18.64 -19.00
CA ARG A 47 -10.10 -20.06 -19.16
C ARG A 47 -9.01 -21.03 -18.64
N ASP A 48 -7.82 -20.51 -18.35
CA ASP A 48 -6.66 -21.25 -17.86
C ASP A 48 -6.62 -21.38 -16.33
N LEU A 49 -7.49 -20.66 -15.61
CA LEU A 49 -7.58 -20.68 -14.15
C LEU A 49 -8.88 -21.37 -13.73
N THR A 50 -8.76 -22.51 -13.05
CA THR A 50 -9.88 -23.21 -12.43
C THR A 50 -9.78 -23.06 -10.91
N GLY A 51 -10.74 -22.37 -10.28
CA GLY A 51 -10.80 -22.24 -8.81
C GLY A 51 -11.14 -20.83 -8.33
N ALA A 52 -11.05 -20.61 -7.01
CA ALA A 52 -11.24 -19.30 -6.40
C ALA A 52 -10.10 -18.35 -6.81
N ILE A 53 -10.45 -17.13 -7.17
CA ILE A 53 -9.46 -16.10 -7.53
C ILE A 53 -8.85 -15.56 -6.23
N PRO A 54 -7.52 -15.60 -6.06
CA PRO A 54 -6.88 -15.11 -4.84
C PRO A 54 -7.01 -13.59 -4.72
N SER A 55 -7.26 -13.12 -3.49
CA SER A 55 -7.09 -11.73 -3.11
C SER A 55 -5.80 -11.54 -2.32
N ASP A 56 -5.11 -10.43 -2.54
CA ASP A 56 -3.83 -10.11 -1.90
C ASP A 56 -4.05 -9.18 -0.72
N GLN A 57 -3.35 -9.45 0.40
CA GLN A 57 -3.39 -8.63 1.60
C GLN A 57 -1.97 -8.27 2.04
N THR A 58 -1.74 -7.02 2.42
CA THR A 58 -0.43 -6.54 2.86
C THR A 58 -0.58 -5.60 4.04
N ILE A 59 0.21 -5.83 5.09
CA ILE A 59 0.36 -4.91 6.22
C ILE A 59 1.79 -4.36 6.18
N ILE A 60 1.91 -3.05 6.26
CA ILE A 60 3.18 -2.33 6.29
C ILE A 60 3.24 -1.53 7.59
N ILE A 61 4.33 -1.72 8.33
CA ILE A 61 4.69 -0.89 9.48
C ILE A 61 5.95 -0.14 9.09
N GLN A 62 5.88 1.19 9.11
CA GLN A 62 7.01 2.05 8.82
C GLN A 62 7.30 2.89 10.05
N VAL A 63 8.55 2.86 10.51
CA VAL A 63 9.04 3.72 11.60
C VAL A 63 10.18 4.57 11.04
N VAL A 64 10.10 5.88 11.27
CA VAL A 64 11.05 6.88 10.76
C VAL A 64 11.58 7.69 11.93
N TRP A 65 12.91 7.86 11.95
CA TRP A 65 13.60 8.77 12.86
C TRP A 65 14.31 9.85 12.05
N ALA A 66 14.04 11.12 12.37
CA ALA A 66 14.80 12.25 11.88
C ALA A 66 15.87 12.62 12.91
N MET A 67 17.12 12.73 12.48
CA MET A 67 18.15 13.39 13.28
C MET A 67 18.03 14.89 13.05
N GLY A 68 17.95 15.66 14.13
CA GLY A 68 17.89 17.12 14.06
C GLY A 68 19.05 17.74 13.30
N PRO A 69 18.92 18.97 12.80
CA PRO A 69 19.96 19.63 12.04
C PRO A 69 21.27 19.65 12.83
N HIS A 70 22.35 19.19 12.20
CA HIS A 70 23.69 19.29 12.79
C HIS A 70 24.04 20.77 12.94
N LYS A 71 24.12 21.24 14.18
CA LYS A 71 24.67 22.57 14.48
C LYS A 71 26.14 22.55 14.11
N HIS A 72 26.50 23.08 12.94
CA HIS A 72 27.87 23.50 12.69
C HIS A 72 28.14 24.71 13.60
N GLU A 73 28.92 24.49 14.66
CA GLU A 73 29.50 25.61 15.37
C GLU A 73 30.51 26.27 14.42
N ALA A 74 30.26 27.52 14.04
CA ALA A 74 31.23 28.34 13.34
C ALA A 74 32.35 28.64 14.35
N TYR A 75 33.49 27.98 14.16
CA TYR A 75 34.75 28.30 14.83
C TYR A 75 35.36 29.56 14.24
#